data_AF-A0A060N9L7-F1
#
_entry.id   AF-A0A060N9L7-F1
#
_cell.length_a   1.000
_cell.length_b   1.000
_cell.length_c   1.000
_cell.angle_alpha   90.00
_cell.angle_beta   90.00
_cell.angle_gamma   90.00
#
_symmetry.space_group_name_H-M   'P 1'
#
loop_
_entity.id
_entity.type
_entity.pdbx_description
1 polymer ?
#
loop_
_entity_poly.entity_id
_entity_poly.type
_entity_poly.pdbx_seq_one_letter_code
_entity_poly.pdbx_strand_id
1 'polypeptide(L)'
;MSNYYEMKDAKVNIANELRNRGWEILDYKEDESDAMTDYYSPANWGGIAKKNGFILCVDTPYSVKSMPIEKYNYGSCLSQADLNKIKKLEALTQERGATEGEERNAKMLISKIKNNKSSVPEVEIIGYTTAHMANPSHYKWHIEKDGSIYDKGTGITKYRDLPDSWKFDINTMQFKEGYNKWNGKKRELPEETKK
;
A
#
# COMPACT_ATOMS: atom_id res chain seq x y z
N MET A 1 -23.69 -4.34 15.30
CA MET A 1 -22.22 -4.13 15.27
C MET A 1 -21.72 -4.82 14.01
N SER A 2 -21.07 -4.10 13.11
CA SER A 2 -20.40 -4.75 11.97
C SER A 2 -19.14 -5.45 12.45
N ASN A 3 -18.97 -6.72 12.10
CA ASN A 3 -17.75 -7.46 12.43
C ASN A 3 -16.60 -7.03 11.49
N TYR A 4 -15.36 -7.11 11.95
CA TYR A 4 -14.15 -6.78 11.18
C TYR A 4 -14.13 -7.45 9.79
N TYR A 5 -14.53 -8.72 9.73
CA TYR A 5 -14.61 -9.48 8.48
C TYR A 5 -15.65 -8.91 7.50
N GLU A 6 -16.80 -8.47 8.01
CA GLU A 6 -17.84 -7.89 7.15
C GLU A 6 -17.41 -6.56 6.53
N MET A 7 -16.71 -5.76 7.34
CA MET A 7 -16.14 -4.50 6.88
C MET A 7 -15.06 -4.74 5.82
N LYS A 8 -14.19 -5.72 6.06
CA LYS A 8 -13.11 -6.11 5.17
C LYS A 8 -13.66 -6.53 3.79
N ASP A 9 -14.60 -7.46 3.76
CA ASP A 9 -15.21 -7.95 2.53
C ASP A 9 -15.92 -6.83 1.76
N ALA A 10 -16.67 -5.97 2.47
CA ALA A 10 -17.30 -4.80 1.86
C ALA A 10 -16.27 -3.85 1.24
N LYS A 11 -15.16 -3.56 1.94
CA LYS A 11 -14.08 -2.72 1.42
C LYS A 11 -13.48 -3.33 0.15
N VAL A 12 -13.20 -4.64 0.14
CA VAL A 12 -12.65 -5.32 -1.05
C VAL A 12 -13.60 -5.21 -2.24
N ASN A 13 -14.90 -5.44 -2.05
CA ASN A 13 -15.90 -5.31 -3.11
C ASN A 13 -15.97 -3.87 -3.65
N ILE A 14 -15.98 -2.87 -2.76
CA ILE A 14 -15.96 -1.45 -3.14
C ILE A 14 -14.68 -1.13 -3.93
N ALA A 15 -13.51 -1.57 -3.47
CA ALA A 15 -12.23 -1.34 -4.14
C ALA A 15 -12.21 -1.89 -5.57
N ASN A 16 -12.70 -3.12 -5.76
CA ASN A 16 -12.79 -3.77 -7.05
C ASN A 16 -13.70 -2.99 -8.01
N GLU A 17 -14.85 -2.53 -7.54
CA GLU A 17 -15.76 -1.74 -8.35
C GLU A 17 -15.22 -0.34 -8.68
N LEU A 18 -14.56 0.31 -7.72
CA LEU A 18 -13.87 1.58 -7.96
C LEU A 18 -12.76 1.42 -9.00
N ARG A 19 -11.98 0.34 -8.93
CA ARG A 19 -10.95 -0.01 -9.92
C ARG A 19 -11.56 -0.17 -11.31
N ASN A 20 -12.68 -0.89 -11.44
CA ASN A 20 -13.41 -1.04 -12.72
C ASN A 20 -13.87 0.30 -13.28
N ARG A 21 -14.20 1.26 -12.41
CA ARG A 21 -14.58 2.62 -12.77
C ARG A 21 -13.39 3.55 -12.98
N GLY A 22 -12.16 3.05 -13.00
CA GLY A 22 -10.95 3.83 -13.24
C GLY A 22 -10.54 4.74 -12.09
N TRP A 23 -10.83 4.35 -10.85
CA TRP A 23 -10.17 4.93 -9.68
C TRP A 23 -8.82 4.26 -9.44
N GLU A 24 -7.83 5.04 -9.02
CA GLU A 24 -6.56 4.54 -8.53
C GLU A 24 -6.75 4.06 -7.08
N ILE A 25 -6.62 2.75 -6.86
CA ILE A 25 -6.77 2.15 -5.54
C ILE A 25 -5.41 2.11 -4.85
N LEU A 26 -5.31 2.69 -3.65
CA LEU A 26 -4.10 2.66 -2.82
C LEU A 26 -4.25 1.61 -1.72
N ASP A 27 -3.10 1.11 -1.22
CA ASP A 27 -3.02 0.13 -0.11
C ASP A 27 -3.96 -1.07 -0.28
N TYR A 28 -4.03 -1.60 -1.50
CA TYR A 28 -4.75 -2.84 -1.80
C TYR A 28 -3.79 -4.02 -1.80
N LYS A 29 -4.15 -5.06 -1.05
CA LYS A 29 -3.50 -6.37 -1.03
C LYS A 29 -4.42 -7.39 -1.71
N GLU A 30 -3.91 -8.10 -2.70
CA GLU A 30 -4.62 -9.20 -3.37
C GLU A 30 -4.79 -10.43 -2.44
N ASP A 31 -5.70 -11.33 -2.81
CA ASP A 31 -5.85 -12.60 -2.10
C ASP A 31 -4.68 -13.52 -2.43
N GLU A 32 -3.94 -13.91 -1.39
CA GLU A 32 -2.78 -14.81 -1.48
C GLU A 32 -3.08 -16.13 -0.74
N SER A 33 -4.35 -16.42 -0.45
CA SER A 33 -4.76 -17.66 0.20
C SER A 33 -4.55 -18.84 -0.73
N ASP A 34 -4.05 -19.95 -0.19
CA ASP A 34 -3.82 -21.18 -0.95
C ASP A 34 -4.79 -22.26 -0.46
N ALA A 35 -5.70 -22.68 -1.33
CA ALA A 35 -6.71 -23.70 -1.03
C ALA A 35 -6.12 -25.11 -0.79
N MET A 36 -4.86 -25.35 -1.17
CA MET A 36 -4.15 -26.61 -0.95
C MET A 36 -3.40 -26.64 0.39
N THR A 37 -3.31 -25.51 1.09
CA THR A 37 -2.64 -25.40 2.39
C THR A 37 -3.55 -24.72 3.42
N ASP A 38 -3.09 -24.62 4.67
CA ASP A 38 -3.74 -23.83 5.72
C ASP A 38 -3.35 -22.34 5.66
N TYR A 39 -2.61 -21.92 4.63
CA TYR A 39 -2.19 -20.53 4.46
C TYR A 39 -3.38 -19.66 4.02
N TYR A 40 -3.88 -18.87 4.98
CA TYR A 40 -5.00 -17.97 4.79
C TYR A 40 -4.55 -16.50 4.78
N SER A 41 -4.61 -15.86 3.61
CA SER A 41 -4.13 -14.49 3.37
C SER A 41 -5.11 -13.71 2.47
N PRO A 42 -6.37 -13.54 2.91
CA PRO A 42 -7.42 -12.94 2.09
C PRO A 42 -7.14 -11.47 1.74
N ALA A 43 -7.61 -11.06 0.55
CA ALA A 43 -7.50 -9.71 0.03
C ALA A 43 -7.93 -8.65 1.05
N ASN A 44 -7.26 -7.48 1.05
CA ASN A 44 -7.56 -6.39 1.98
C ASN A 44 -7.35 -5.04 1.31
N TRP A 45 -8.09 -4.02 1.75
CA TRP A 45 -7.94 -2.66 1.24
C TRP A 45 -7.85 -1.66 2.39
N GLY A 46 -6.84 -0.79 2.34
CA GLY A 46 -6.62 0.32 3.28
C GLY A 46 -7.76 1.35 3.28
N GLY A 47 -8.53 1.46 2.18
CA GLY A 47 -9.71 2.33 2.10
C GLY A 47 -9.45 3.68 1.47
N ILE A 48 -8.31 3.88 0.80
CA ILE A 48 -8.00 5.11 0.07
C ILE A 48 -8.07 4.85 -1.43
N ALA A 49 -8.77 5.71 -2.16
CA ALA A 49 -8.79 5.72 -3.63
C ALA A 49 -8.74 7.15 -4.17
N LYS A 50 -8.12 7.35 -5.34
CA LYS A 50 -8.01 8.65 -6.00
C LYS A 50 -8.61 8.64 -7.39
N LYS A 51 -9.24 9.75 -7.77
CA LYS A 51 -9.63 10.01 -9.16
C LYS A 51 -9.84 11.49 -9.42
N ASN A 52 -9.21 12.06 -10.45
CA ASN A 52 -9.44 13.43 -10.90
C ASN A 52 -9.36 14.50 -9.78
N GLY A 53 -8.39 14.35 -8.86
CA GLY A 53 -8.21 15.25 -7.71
C GLY A 53 -9.15 15.02 -6.53
N PHE A 54 -10.06 14.05 -6.62
CA PHE A 54 -10.84 13.56 -5.49
C PHE A 54 -10.12 12.41 -4.78
N ILE A 55 -10.25 12.37 -3.46
CA ILE A 55 -9.77 11.29 -2.61
C ILE A 55 -10.98 10.70 -1.89
N LEU A 56 -11.24 9.41 -2.08
CA LEU A 56 -12.23 8.69 -1.29
C LEU A 56 -11.52 8.00 -0.13
N CYS A 57 -12.06 8.18 1.07
CA CYS A 57 -11.58 7.62 2.32
C CYS A 57 -12.66 6.72 2.92
N VAL A 58 -12.34 5.46 3.21
CA VAL A 58 -13.28 4.43 3.67
C VAL A 58 -12.73 3.74 4.92
N ASP A 59 -13.46 3.89 6.02
CA ASP A 59 -13.12 3.38 7.35
C ASP A 59 -11.70 3.79 7.80
N THR A 60 -11.37 5.07 7.65
CA THR A 60 -10.08 5.66 8.03
C THR A 60 -10.23 6.48 9.33
N PRO A 61 -9.89 5.92 10.50
CA PRO A 61 -10.15 6.56 11.79
C PRO A 61 -9.14 7.65 12.18
N TYR A 62 -8.05 7.81 11.43
CA TYR A 62 -7.00 8.79 11.68
C TYR A 62 -6.68 9.57 10.40
N SER A 63 -6.13 10.77 10.58
CA SER A 63 -5.62 11.58 9.47
C SER A 63 -4.15 11.25 9.22
N VAL A 64 -3.73 11.26 7.96
CA VAL A 64 -2.34 11.05 7.56
C VAL A 64 -1.85 12.27 6.80
N LYS A 65 -0.66 12.76 7.16
CA LYS A 65 0.05 13.80 6.41
C LYS A 65 0.79 13.19 5.24
N SER A 66 0.96 13.98 4.17
CA SER A 66 1.78 13.58 3.04
C SER A 66 3.24 13.45 3.48
N MET A 67 3.86 12.31 3.17
CA MET A 67 5.25 12.00 3.49
C MET A 67 6.01 11.66 2.21
N PRO A 68 7.28 12.04 2.09
CA PRO A 68 8.10 11.67 0.94
C PRO A 68 8.28 10.15 0.88
N ILE A 69 8.24 9.60 -0.32
CA ILE A 69 8.60 8.21 -0.60
C ILE A 69 10.06 8.21 -0.99
N GLU A 70 10.89 7.65 -0.10
CA GLU A 70 12.33 7.58 -0.26
C GLU A 70 12.75 6.29 -0.98
N LYS A 71 13.58 6.43 -2.01
CA LYS A 71 14.25 5.33 -2.69
C LYS A 71 15.75 5.37 -2.35
N TYR A 72 16.22 4.30 -1.73
CA TYR A 72 17.62 4.14 -1.35
C TYR A 72 18.43 3.54 -2.51
N ASN A 73 19.41 4.30 -3.01
CA ASN A 73 20.31 3.88 -4.07
C ASN A 73 21.62 3.39 -3.46
N TYR A 74 21.80 2.07 -3.45
CA TYR A 74 23.00 1.41 -2.91
C TYR A 74 24.16 1.27 -3.92
N GLY A 75 23.97 1.67 -5.18
CA GLY A 75 25.00 1.52 -6.22
C GLY A 75 26.28 2.32 -5.96
N SER A 76 26.16 3.44 -5.24
CA SER A 76 27.27 4.33 -4.87
C SER A 76 27.83 4.03 -3.46
N CYS A 77 27.29 3.04 -2.74
CA CYS A 77 27.71 2.75 -1.37
C CYS A 77 28.88 1.78 -1.29
N LEU A 78 29.58 1.79 -0.16
CA LEU A 78 30.57 0.77 0.17
C LEU A 78 29.89 -0.61 0.23
N SER A 79 30.35 -1.53 -0.62
CA SER A 79 29.94 -2.94 -0.55
C SER A 79 30.63 -3.64 0.62
N GLN A 80 30.14 -4.82 0.99
CA GLN A 80 30.81 -5.65 2.00
C GLN A 80 32.27 -5.98 1.63
N ALA A 81 32.57 -6.13 0.34
CA ALA A 81 33.94 -6.34 -0.13
C ALA A 81 34.82 -5.10 0.09
N ASP A 82 34.29 -3.88 -0.14
CA ASP A 82 35.00 -2.63 0.14
C ASP A 82 35.26 -2.48 1.64
N LEU A 83 34.27 -2.76 2.48
CA LEU A 83 34.42 -2.73 3.94
C LEU A 83 35.49 -3.71 4.43
N ASN A 84 35.47 -4.95 3.92
CA ASN A 84 36.47 -5.96 4.25
C ASN A 84 37.87 -5.54 3.78
N LYS A 85 37.98 -4.88 2.62
CA LYS A 85 39.24 -4.35 2.11
C LYS A 85 39.75 -3.19 2.96
N ILE A 86 38.89 -2.25 3.34
CA ILE A 86 39.22 -1.16 4.26
C ILE A 86 39.73 -1.73 5.59
N LYS A 87 39.02 -2.71 6.17
CA LYS A 87 39.43 -3.35 7.44
C LYS A 87 40.81 -4.02 7.34
N LYS A 88 41.13 -4.66 6.22
CA LYS A 88 42.46 -5.24 5.98
C LYS A 88 43.54 -4.17 5.85
N LEU A 89 43.24 -3.07 5.16
CA LEU A 89 44.17 -1.95 4.99
C LEU A 89 44.40 -1.20 6.31
N GLU A 90 43.37 -1.03 7.14
CA GLU A 90 43.47 -0.42 8.48
C GLU A 90 44.32 -1.28 9.44
N ALA A 91 44.41 -2.59 9.20
CA ALA A 91 45.24 -3.50 9.99
C ALA A 91 46.74 -3.45 9.64
N LEU A 92 47.13 -2.83 8.51
CA LEU A 92 48.52 -2.67 8.08
C LEU A 92 49.14 -1.41 8.71
N THR A 93 49.55 -1.53 9.96
CA THR A 93 50.21 -0.46 10.73
C THR A 93 51.66 -0.80 11.05
N GLN A 94 52.52 0.21 11.24
CA GLN A 94 53.90 -0.01 11.70
C GLN A 94 53.98 -0.78 13.02
N GLU A 95 53.05 -0.53 13.95
CA GLU A 95 52.93 -1.27 15.21
C GLU A 95 52.70 -2.78 15.01
N ARG A 96 52.21 -3.19 13.84
CA ARG A 96 51.97 -4.59 13.46
C ARG A 96 53.03 -5.15 12.52
N GLY A 97 54.14 -4.44 12.34
CA GLY A 97 55.29 -4.88 11.54
C GLY A 97 55.24 -4.50 10.06
N ALA A 98 54.34 -3.59 9.65
CA ALA A 98 54.36 -3.03 8.30
C ALA A 98 55.45 -1.94 8.17
N THR A 99 55.99 -1.77 6.97
CA THR A 99 56.92 -0.67 6.67
C THR A 99 56.18 0.68 6.59
N GLU A 100 56.90 1.79 6.79
CA GLU A 100 56.37 3.15 6.61
C GLU A 100 55.71 3.35 5.24
N GLY A 101 56.31 2.77 4.19
CA GLY A 101 55.78 2.83 2.83
C GLY A 101 54.45 2.09 2.66
N GLU A 102 54.32 0.91 3.28
CA GLU A 102 53.10 0.10 3.24
C GLU A 102 51.94 0.78 3.98
N GLU A 103 52.19 1.34 5.17
CA GLU A 103 51.17 2.07 5.93
C GLU A 103 50.69 3.32 5.15
N ARG A 104 51.61 4.06 4.54
CA ARG A 104 51.28 5.24 3.72
C ARG A 104 50.45 4.87 2.51
N ASN A 105 50.79 3.77 1.84
CA ASN A 105 50.03 3.24 0.71
C ASN A 105 48.63 2.76 1.15
N ALA A 106 48.53 2.07 2.29
CA ALA A 106 47.26 1.63 2.84
C ALA A 106 46.31 2.80 3.14
N LYS A 107 46.82 3.87 3.77
CA LYS A 107 46.07 5.12 4.00
C LYS A 107 45.59 5.75 2.69
N MET A 108 46.44 5.79 1.67
CA MET A 108 46.09 6.33 0.35
C MET A 108 44.96 5.51 -0.31
N LEU A 109 45.03 4.17 -0.26
CA LEU A 109 44.00 3.29 -0.81
C LEU A 109 42.66 3.42 -0.09
N ILE A 110 42.66 3.53 1.25
CA ILE A 110 41.44 3.78 2.03
C ILE A 110 40.80 5.11 1.60
N SER A 111 41.58 6.17 1.48
CA SER A 111 41.08 7.48 1.06
C SER A 111 40.44 7.43 -0.33
N LYS A 112 41.06 6.71 -1.28
CA LYS A 112 40.51 6.52 -2.63
C LYS A 112 39.19 5.76 -2.63
N ILE A 113 39.07 4.73 -1.80
CA ILE A 113 37.82 3.95 -1.67
C ILE A 113 36.70 4.82 -1.07
N LYS A 114 36.99 5.55 0.01
CA LYS A 114 36.01 6.42 0.69
C LYS A 114 35.62 7.67 -0.11
N ASN A 115 36.50 8.18 -0.98
CA ASN A 115 36.17 9.31 -1.86
C ASN A 115 35.30 8.91 -3.06
N ASN A 116 35.37 7.65 -3.49
CA ASN A 116 34.61 7.15 -4.64
C ASN A 116 33.26 6.55 -4.25
N LYS A 117 33.07 6.21 -2.97
CA LYS A 117 31.88 5.50 -2.47
C LYS A 117 31.44 6.05 -1.13
N SER A 118 30.15 6.30 -0.99
CA SER A 118 29.56 6.77 0.26
C SER A 118 29.39 5.64 1.28
N SER A 119 29.45 5.97 2.56
CA SER A 119 29.09 5.03 3.64
C SER A 119 27.58 4.91 3.84
N VAL A 120 26.81 5.87 3.33
CA VAL A 120 25.34 5.87 3.37
C VAL A 120 24.78 5.83 1.95
N PRO A 121 23.66 5.12 1.70
CA PRO A 121 23.01 5.14 0.41
C PRO A 121 22.54 6.56 0.08
N GLU A 122 22.59 6.90 -1.20
CA GLU A 122 21.97 8.12 -1.69
C GLU A 122 20.44 7.95 -1.66
N VAL A 123 19.72 8.99 -1.25
CA VAL A 123 18.27 8.97 -1.11
C VAL A 123 17.65 9.86 -2.17
N GLU A 124 16.81 9.25 -3.02
CA GLU A 124 16.02 9.95 -4.02
C GLU A 124 14.55 9.99 -3.57
N ILE A 125 13.93 11.17 -3.59
CA ILE A 125 12.50 11.31 -3.30
C ILE A 125 11.74 11.04 -4.60
N ILE A 126 11.05 9.90 -4.68
CA ILE A 126 10.36 9.45 -5.90
C ILE A 126 8.88 9.83 -5.94
N GLY A 127 8.34 10.36 -4.85
CA GLY A 127 6.94 10.77 -4.76
C GLY A 127 6.54 11.09 -3.34
N TYR A 128 5.24 11.23 -3.13
CA TYR A 128 4.65 11.50 -1.82
C TYR A 128 3.45 10.60 -1.56
N THR A 129 3.28 10.17 -0.31
CA THR A 129 2.08 9.46 0.13
C THR A 129 0.86 10.37 0.06
N THR A 130 -0.31 9.77 -0.11
CA THR A 130 -1.57 10.51 -0.20
C THR A 130 -2.01 10.94 1.21
N ALA A 131 -2.03 12.25 1.43
CA ALA A 131 -2.62 12.82 2.65
C ALA A 131 -4.13 12.64 2.64
N HIS A 132 -4.71 12.39 3.81
CA HIS A 132 -6.16 12.32 4.00
C HIS A 132 -6.54 12.70 5.43
N MET A 133 -7.79 13.12 5.58
CA MET A 133 -8.44 13.40 6.86
C MET A 133 -8.99 12.13 7.48
N ALA A 134 -9.13 12.13 8.81
CA ALA A 134 -9.90 11.12 9.51
C ALA A 134 -11.38 11.22 9.11
N ASN A 135 -12.07 10.09 9.12
CA ASN A 135 -13.51 10.07 8.95
C ASN A 135 -14.19 10.97 9.99
N PRO A 136 -15.13 11.85 9.59
CA PRO A 136 -15.92 12.62 10.53
C PRO A 136 -16.69 11.70 11.49
N SER A 137 -16.95 12.19 12.70
CA SER A 137 -17.65 11.40 13.73
C SER A 137 -18.94 10.78 13.19
N HIS A 138 -19.10 9.48 13.42
CA HIS A 138 -20.22 8.62 12.97
C HIS A 138 -20.26 8.26 11.48
N TYR A 139 -19.38 8.81 10.63
CA TYR A 139 -19.30 8.46 9.21
C TYR A 139 -18.26 7.36 8.97
N LYS A 140 -18.56 6.50 7.99
CA LYS A 140 -17.71 5.37 7.57
C LYS A 140 -16.98 5.62 6.27
N TRP A 141 -17.37 6.65 5.54
CA TRP A 141 -16.59 7.12 4.40
C TRP A 141 -16.81 8.61 4.19
N HIS A 142 -15.87 9.24 3.51
CA HIS A 142 -15.98 10.60 2.99
C HIS A 142 -15.16 10.77 1.73
N ILE A 143 -15.51 11.80 0.95
CA ILE A 143 -14.77 12.23 -0.23
C ILE A 143 -14.13 13.57 0.08
N GLU A 144 -12.84 13.70 -0.18
CA GLU A 144 -12.07 14.93 -0.05
C GLU A 144 -11.74 15.50 -1.43
N LYS A 145 -11.69 16.82 -1.50
CA LYS A 145 -11.12 17.55 -2.62
C LYS A 145 -10.55 18.87 -2.12
N ASP A 146 -9.35 19.22 -2.58
CA ASP A 146 -8.67 20.47 -2.25
C ASP A 146 -8.60 20.75 -0.72
N GLY A 147 -8.39 19.68 0.07
CA GLY A 147 -8.27 19.76 1.52
C GLY A 147 -9.60 20.02 2.25
N SER A 148 -10.75 19.78 1.61
CA SER A 148 -12.07 19.87 2.24
C SER A 148 -12.90 18.61 2.00
N ILE A 149 -13.77 18.28 2.94
CA ILE A 149 -14.72 17.16 2.79
C ILE A 149 -15.86 17.62 1.88
N TYR A 150 -15.99 16.95 0.75
CA TYR A 150 -17.00 17.18 -0.27
C TYR A 150 -18.30 16.42 0.02
N ASP A 151 -18.19 15.16 0.47
CA ASP A 151 -19.33 14.30 0.79
C ASP A 151 -18.95 13.25 1.85
N LYS A 152 -19.94 12.62 2.51
CA LYS A 152 -19.73 11.62 3.55
C LYS A 152 -20.95 10.73 3.79
N GLY A 153 -20.72 9.50 4.26
CA GLY A 153 -21.79 8.56 4.58
C GLY A 153 -21.42 7.53 5.64
N THR A 154 -22.41 6.80 6.14
CA THR A 154 -22.30 5.95 7.34
C THR A 154 -22.30 4.45 7.04
N GLY A 155 -22.83 4.00 5.90
CA GLY A 155 -23.06 2.59 5.61
C GLY A 155 -22.23 2.07 4.44
N ILE A 156 -21.39 1.05 4.70
CA ILE A 156 -20.65 0.32 3.66
C ILE A 156 -20.77 -1.20 3.77
N THR A 157 -21.07 -1.75 4.95
CA THR A 157 -21.15 -3.19 5.18
C THR A 157 -22.23 -3.90 4.37
N LYS A 158 -23.28 -3.16 3.95
CA LYS A 158 -24.30 -3.67 3.01
C LYS A 158 -23.72 -4.15 1.68
N TYR A 159 -22.51 -3.74 1.31
CA TYR A 159 -21.85 -4.15 0.07
C TYR A 159 -21.00 -5.42 0.20
N ARG A 160 -20.95 -6.03 1.40
CA ARG A 160 -20.28 -7.32 1.64
C ARG A 160 -20.91 -8.44 0.82
N ASP A 161 -22.23 -8.56 0.89
CA ASP A 161 -22.99 -9.68 0.33
C ASP A 161 -23.42 -9.42 -1.12
N LEU A 162 -22.69 -8.55 -1.83
CA LEU A 162 -22.97 -8.32 -3.24
C LEU A 162 -22.64 -9.57 -4.06
N PRO A 163 -23.57 -10.02 -4.92
CA PRO A 163 -23.26 -11.09 -5.85
C PRO A 163 -22.21 -10.64 -6.86
N ASP A 164 -21.51 -11.60 -7.46
CA ASP A 164 -20.51 -11.35 -8.49
C ASP A 164 -21.04 -10.44 -9.62
N SER A 165 -20.16 -9.58 -10.15
CA SER A 165 -20.47 -8.61 -11.22
C SER A 165 -20.96 -9.25 -12.52
N TRP A 166 -20.67 -10.54 -12.77
CA TRP A 166 -21.20 -11.27 -13.92
C TRP A 166 -22.67 -11.70 -13.74
N LYS A 167 -23.16 -11.77 -12.50
CA LYS A 167 -24.56 -12.10 -12.17
C LYS A 167 -25.40 -10.89 -11.80
N PHE A 168 -24.78 -9.82 -11.32
CA PHE A 168 -25.44 -8.68 -10.71
C PHE A 168 -24.91 -7.36 -11.26
N ASP A 169 -25.80 -6.41 -11.51
CA ASP A 169 -25.48 -5.05 -11.92
C ASP A 169 -25.67 -4.09 -10.74
N ILE A 170 -24.56 -3.53 -10.28
CA ILE A 170 -24.52 -2.63 -9.14
C ILE A 170 -25.12 -1.25 -9.44
N ASN A 171 -25.17 -0.82 -10.71
CA ASN A 171 -25.75 0.48 -11.05
C ASN A 171 -27.27 0.46 -10.94
N THR A 172 -27.88 -0.63 -11.39
CA THR A 172 -29.34 -0.83 -11.34
C THR A 172 -29.79 -1.53 -10.06
N MET A 173 -28.83 -2.05 -9.27
CA MET A 173 -29.06 -2.89 -8.10
C MET A 173 -29.94 -4.11 -8.43
N GLN A 174 -29.71 -4.73 -9.60
CA GLN A 174 -30.52 -5.83 -10.12
C GLN A 174 -29.66 -7.01 -10.58
N PHE A 175 -30.20 -8.22 -10.43
CA PHE A 175 -29.63 -9.41 -11.09
C PHE A 175 -29.82 -9.29 -12.60
N LYS A 176 -28.79 -9.65 -13.36
CA LYS A 176 -28.86 -9.73 -14.83
C LYS A 176 -29.89 -10.78 -15.24
N GLU A 177 -30.44 -10.64 -16.43
CA GLU A 177 -31.61 -11.41 -16.91
C GLU A 177 -31.48 -12.93 -16.73
N GLY A 178 -30.31 -13.51 -17.01
CA GLY A 178 -30.05 -14.95 -16.83
C GLY A 178 -29.91 -15.41 -15.38
N TYR A 179 -29.80 -14.49 -14.42
CA TYR A 179 -29.59 -14.77 -13.00
C TYR A 179 -30.71 -14.21 -12.12
N ASN A 180 -31.73 -13.57 -12.69
CA ASN A 180 -32.78 -12.88 -11.93
C ASN A 180 -33.82 -13.82 -11.32
N LYS A 181 -33.72 -15.13 -11.56
CA LYS A 181 -34.59 -16.16 -10.97
C LYS A 181 -33.77 -17.34 -10.42
N TRP A 182 -34.24 -17.91 -9.31
CA TRP A 182 -33.74 -19.18 -8.77
C TRP A 182 -34.95 -20.01 -8.32
N ASN A 183 -35.03 -21.27 -8.75
CA ASN A 183 -36.18 -22.16 -8.50
C ASN A 183 -37.54 -21.49 -8.79
N GLY A 184 -37.63 -20.78 -9.92
CA GLY A 184 -38.85 -20.10 -10.37
C GLY A 184 -39.20 -18.81 -9.61
N LYS A 185 -38.47 -18.45 -8.55
CA LYS A 185 -38.69 -17.20 -7.78
C LYS A 185 -37.72 -16.12 -8.23
N LYS A 186 -38.20 -14.86 -8.30
CA LYS A 186 -37.35 -13.71 -8.58
C LYS A 186 -36.33 -13.55 -7.44
N ARG A 187 -35.05 -13.41 -7.80
CA ARG A 187 -34.00 -13.09 -6.83
C ARG A 187 -34.04 -11.60 -6.54
N GLU A 188 -33.97 -11.28 -5.26
CA GLU A 188 -33.87 -9.91 -4.77
C GLU A 188 -32.74 -9.84 -3.75
N LEU A 189 -32.11 -8.67 -3.67
CA LEU A 189 -31.16 -8.42 -2.60
C LEU A 189 -31.91 -8.29 -1.25
N PRO A 190 -31.25 -8.58 -0.12
CA PRO A 190 -31.80 -8.31 1.21
C PRO A 190 -32.23 -6.84 1.33
N GLU A 191 -33.37 -6.57 1.98
CA GLU A 191 -33.91 -5.20 2.15
C GLU A 191 -32.87 -4.21 2.73
N GLU A 192 -31.97 -4.70 3.58
CA GLU A 192 -30.88 -3.95 4.21
C GLU A 192 -29.86 -3.37 3.22
N THR A 193 -29.79 -3.93 2.01
CA THR A 193 -28.90 -3.46 0.94
C THR A 193 -29.55 -2.45 -0.01
N LYS A 194 -30.89 -2.32 0.04
CA LYS A 194 -31.68 -1.43 -0.84
C LYS A 194 -31.79 0.01 -0.32
N LYS A 195 -31.44 0.28 0.94
CA LYS A 195 -31.38 1.62 1.57
C LYS A 195 -29.95 2.11 1.63
#